data_AF-A0A2L2N5Y7-F1
#
_entry.id   AF-A0A2L2N5Y7-F1
#
_cell.length_a   1.000
_cell.length_b   1.000
_cell.length_c   1.000
_cell.angle_alpha   90.00
_cell.angle_beta   90.00
_cell.angle_gamma   90.00
#
_symmetry.space_group_name_H-M   'P 1'
#
loop_
_entity.id
_entity.type
_entity.pdbx_description
1 polymer ?
#
loop_
_entity_poly.entity_id
_entity_poly.type
_entity_poly.pdbx_seq_one_letter_code
_entity_poly.pdbx_strand_id
1 'polypeptide(L)'
;MDIISFEPLAKTMAIESITAYQKYISPSKGFSCSHRLLHGGDSCSNYIKRMLSEQKLYEALQSSIKRFQDCGAASRTLTSSKARANFGCIVIPCCLPL
;
A
#
# COMPACT_ATOMS: atom_id res chain seq x y z
N MET A 1 11.52 -6.29 29.81
CA MET A 1 10.85 -5.97 28.52
C MET A 1 10.59 -7.31 27.84
N ASP A 2 9.51 -7.98 28.26
CA ASP A 2 9.13 -9.35 27.88
C ASP A 2 8.40 -9.39 26.53
N ILE A 3 9.07 -8.92 25.48
CA ILE A 3 8.56 -9.03 24.10
C ILE A 3 8.84 -10.41 23.49
N ILE A 4 9.74 -11.21 24.07
CA ILE A 4 10.23 -12.46 23.47
C ILE A 4 9.19 -13.60 23.56
N SER A 5 8.42 -13.71 24.64
CA SER A 5 7.47 -14.82 24.82
C SER A 5 6.21 -14.74 23.95
N PHE A 6 5.78 -13.53 23.57
CA PHE A 6 4.56 -13.32 22.78
C PHE A 6 4.81 -13.00 21.30
N GLU A 7 6.07 -12.81 20.90
CA GLU A 7 6.44 -12.48 19.52
C GLU A 7 5.87 -13.46 18.47
N PRO A 8 6.03 -14.80 18.59
CA PRO A 8 5.53 -15.72 17.57
C PRO A 8 3.99 -15.68 17.47
N LEU A 9 3.29 -15.56 18.60
CA LEU A 9 1.84 -15.44 18.62
C LEU A 9 1.38 -14.13 17.97
N ALA A 10 2.03 -13.01 18.32
CA ALA A 10 1.73 -11.71 17.76
C ALA A 10 1.96 -11.66 16.23
N LYS A 11 3.07 -12.24 15.76
CA LYS A 11 3.38 -12.34 14.33
C LYS A 11 2.33 -13.16 13.59
N THR A 12 1.96 -14.33 14.11
CA THR A 12 0.91 -15.18 13.52
C THR A 12 -0.44 -14.44 13.47
N MET A 13 -0.86 -13.84 14.58
CA MET A 13 -2.11 -13.06 14.65
C MET A 13 -2.11 -11.91 13.64
N ALA A 14 -0.98 -11.21 13.48
CA ALA A 14 -0.86 -10.12 12.52
C ALA A 14 -0.93 -10.62 11.07
N ILE A 15 -0.23 -11.72 10.74
CA ILE A 15 -0.26 -12.34 9.41
C ILE A 15 -1.67 -12.82 9.05
N GLU A 16 -2.36 -13.47 9.99
CA GLU A 16 -3.74 -13.93 9.79
C GLU A 16 -4.70 -12.75 9.60
N SER A 17 -4.53 -11.69 10.40
CA SER A 17 -5.32 -10.46 10.28
C SER A 17 -5.12 -9.80 8.90
N ILE A 18 -3.88 -9.75 8.40
CA ILE A 18 -3.60 -9.23 7.05
C ILE A 18 -4.20 -10.14 5.99
N THR A 19 -4.15 -11.45 6.16
CA THR A 19 -4.71 -12.42 5.22
C THR A 19 -6.24 -12.29 5.14
N ALA A 20 -6.92 -12.18 6.28
CA ALA A 20 -8.35 -11.93 6.34
C ALA A 20 -8.71 -10.59 5.69
N TYR A 21 -7.96 -9.52 6.00
CA TYR A 21 -8.14 -8.22 5.36
C TYR A 21 -8.02 -8.32 3.83
N GLN A 22 -6.98 -9.01 3.33
CA GLN A 22 -6.75 -9.18 1.89
C GLN A 22 -7.86 -9.99 1.20
N LYS A 23 -8.42 -10.99 1.88
CA LYS A 23 -9.45 -11.87 1.33
C LYS A 23 -10.84 -11.22 1.32
N TYR A 24 -11.19 -10.48 2.37
CA TYR A 24 -12.58 -10.02 2.57
C TYR A 24 -12.78 -8.52 2.36
N ILE A 25 -11.77 -7.69 2.68
CA ILE A 25 -11.91 -6.23 2.67
C ILE A 25 -11.20 -5.59 1.48
N SER A 26 -9.99 -6.06 1.16
CA SER A 26 -9.20 -5.50 0.06
C SER A 26 -9.90 -5.54 -1.31
N PRO A 27 -10.64 -6.61 -1.69
CA PRO A 27 -11.25 -6.69 -3.02
C PRO A 27 -12.40 -5.70 -3.21
N SER A 28 -13.18 -5.43 -2.15
CA SER A 28 -14.36 -4.55 -2.21
C SER A 28 -14.04 -3.07 -2.06
N LYS A 29 -12.85 -2.72 -1.57
CA LYS A 29 -12.46 -1.32 -1.29
C LYS A 29 -12.22 -0.48 -2.55
N GLY A 30 -11.92 -1.10 -3.70
CA GLY A 30 -11.55 -0.37 -4.93
C GLY A 30 -10.24 0.44 -4.83
N PHE A 31 -9.46 0.24 -3.77
CA PHE A 31 -8.20 0.95 -3.53
C PHE A 31 -7.00 0.19 -4.08
N SER A 32 -6.13 0.88 -4.82
CA SER A 32 -4.83 0.36 -5.24
C SER A 32 -3.69 1.06 -4.51
N CYS A 33 -2.78 0.27 -3.96
CA CYS A 33 -1.60 0.77 -3.24
C CYS A 33 -0.74 1.68 -4.16
N SER A 34 -0.57 2.94 -3.78
CA SER A 34 0.19 3.94 -4.55
C SER A 34 1.65 3.53 -4.76
N HIS A 35 2.28 2.91 -3.76
CA HIS A 35 3.65 2.41 -3.93
C HIS A 35 3.74 1.38 -5.05
N ARG A 36 2.79 0.43 -5.10
CA ARG A 36 2.74 -0.58 -6.17
C ARG A 36 2.43 0.06 -7.51
N LEU A 37 1.54 1.04 -7.56
CA LEU A 37 1.20 1.73 -8.81
C LEU A 37 2.40 2.51 -9.39
N LEU A 38 3.19 3.16 -8.54
CA LEU A 38 4.32 3.97 -9.00
C LEU A 38 5.59 3.15 -9.26
N HIS A 39 5.89 2.17 -8.40
CA HIS A 39 7.16 1.43 -8.45
C HIS A 39 7.01 -0.05 -8.85
N GLY A 40 5.78 -0.57 -8.97
CA GLY A 40 5.53 -2.00 -9.16
C GLY A 40 5.72 -2.84 -7.87
N GLY A 41 5.79 -4.16 -8.06
CA GLY A 41 6.06 -5.12 -6.98
C GLY A 41 4.94 -5.27 -5.96
N ASP A 42 5.32 -5.50 -4.70
CA ASP A 42 4.37 -5.79 -3.62
C ASP A 42 3.53 -4.58 -3.22
N SER A 43 2.24 -4.83 -2.95
CA SER A 43 1.42 -3.90 -2.17
C SER A 43 1.96 -3.76 -0.75
N CYS A 44 1.61 -2.67 -0.05
CA CYS A 44 2.01 -2.51 1.36
C CYS A 44 1.57 -3.70 2.23
N SER A 45 0.36 -4.24 2.02
CA SER A 45 -0.11 -5.38 2.81
C SER A 45 0.69 -6.66 2.53
N ASN A 46 1.04 -6.95 1.27
CA ASN A 46 1.92 -8.08 0.93
C ASN A 46 3.32 -7.90 1.51
N TYR A 47 3.89 -6.71 1.39
CA TYR A 47 5.21 -6.39 1.92
C TYR A 47 5.25 -6.60 3.44
N ILE A 48 4.29 -6.05 4.18
CA ILE A 48 4.23 -6.15 5.63
C ILE A 48 4.03 -7.60 6.07
N LYS A 49 3.14 -8.34 5.40
CA LYS A 49 2.97 -9.78 5.65
C LYS A 49 4.29 -10.54 5.48
N ARG A 50 5.07 -10.25 4.44
CA ARG A 50 6.39 -10.85 4.22
C ARG A 50 7.39 -10.46 5.31
N MET A 51 7.48 -9.18 5.69
CA MET A 51 8.37 -8.73 6.77
C MET A 51 8.03 -9.39 8.11
N LEU A 52 6.74 -9.55 8.42
CA LEU A 52 6.29 -10.30 9.58
C LEU A 52 6.63 -11.80 9.50
N SER A 53 6.83 -12.38 8.32
CA SER A 53 7.29 -13.77 8.19
C SER A 53 8.80 -13.89 8.32
N GLU A 54 9.56 -12.93 7.80
CA GLU A 54 11.02 -13.03 7.63
C GLU A 54 11.84 -12.38 8.76
N GLN A 55 11.30 -11.36 9.43
CA GLN A 55 12.04 -10.54 10.40
C GLN A 55 11.50 -10.69 11.82
N LYS A 56 12.28 -10.21 12.81
CA LYS A 56 11.76 -10.03 14.18
C LYS A 56 10.67 -8.98 14.19
N LEU A 57 9.72 -9.06 15.12
CA LEU A 57 8.57 -8.16 15.16
C LEU A 57 8.96 -6.67 15.15
N TYR A 58 10.01 -6.30 15.88
CA TYR A 58 10.51 -4.92 15.91
C TYR A 58 11.06 -4.45 14.55
N GLU A 59 11.86 -5.28 13.90
CA GLU A 59 12.43 -5.00 12.57
C GLU A 59 11.31 -4.92 11.51
N ALA A 60 10.36 -5.85 11.57
CA ALA A 60 9.20 -5.86 10.71
C ALA A 60 8.36 -4.58 10.87
N LEU A 61 8.22 -4.07 12.10
CA LEU A 61 7.53 -2.82 12.37
C LEU A 61 8.27 -1.61 11.77
N GLN A 62 9.59 -1.52 11.96
CA GLN A 62 10.38 -0.45 11.36
C GLN A 62 10.31 -0.47 9.83
N SER A 63 10.46 -1.65 9.23
CA SER A 63 10.30 -1.88 7.79
C SER A 63 8.91 -1.46 7.29
N SER A 64 7.86 -1.75 8.06
CA SER A 64 6.48 -1.40 7.75
C SER A 64 6.26 0.11 7.76
N ILE A 65 6.76 0.81 8.78
CA ILE A 65 6.66 2.27 8.90
C ILE A 65 7.34 2.94 7.70
N LYS A 66 8.56 2.51 7.36
CA LYS A 66 9.28 3.02 6.20
C LYS A 66 8.48 2.80 4.91
N ARG A 67 7.96 1.59 4.69
CA ARG A 67 7.14 1.27 3.51
C ARG A 67 5.90 2.17 3.40
N PHE A 68 5.26 2.51 4.52
CA PHE A 68 4.11 3.42 4.51
C PHE A 68 4.49 4.86 4.16
N GLN A 69 5.64 5.35 4.64
CA GLN A 69 6.15 6.66 4.26
C GLN A 69 6.42 6.72 2.75
N ASP A 70 7.06 5.69 2.20
CA ASP A 70 7.34 5.57 0.77
C ASP A 70 6.03 5.51 -0.04
N CYS A 71 5.03 4.77 0.44
CA CYS A 71 3.71 4.74 -0.20
C CYS A 71 3.00 6.11 -0.15
N GLY A 72 3.17 6.86 0.93
CA GLY A 72 2.66 8.23 1.04
C GLY A 72 3.34 9.17 0.04
N ALA A 73 4.65 9.04 -0.14
CA ALA A 73 5.40 9.77 -1.16
C ALA A 73 4.92 9.41 -2.57
N ALA A 74 4.77 8.13 -2.87
CA ALA A 74 4.25 7.66 -4.14
C ALA A 74 2.84 8.20 -4.44
N SER A 75 1.97 8.27 -3.44
CA SER A 75 0.63 8.86 -3.57
C SER A 75 0.69 10.34 -3.99
N ARG A 76 1.57 11.13 -3.37
CA ARG A 76 1.77 12.54 -3.74
C ARG A 76 2.26 12.66 -5.19
N THR A 77 3.25 11.87 -5.58
CA THR A 77 3.78 11.88 -6.96
C THR A 77 2.70 11.54 -7.99
N LEU A 78 1.91 10.48 -7.74
CA LEU A 78 0.82 10.09 -8.63
C LEU A 78 -0.26 11.16 -8.72
N THR A 79 -0.59 11.82 -7.60
CA THR A 79 -1.58 12.90 -7.56
C THR A 79 -1.10 14.13 -8.35
N SER A 80 0.16 14.55 -8.16
CA SER A 80 0.75 15.65 -8.93
C SER A 80 0.84 15.34 -10.42
N SER A 81 1.17 14.08 -10.77
CA SER A 81 1.22 13.63 -12.17
C SER A 81 -0.17 13.63 -12.81
N LYS A 82 -1.20 13.18 -12.08
CA LYS A 82 -2.59 13.22 -12.54
C LYS A 82 -3.08 14.67 -12.72
N ALA A 83 -2.71 15.57 -11.82
CA ALA A 83 -3.02 16.99 -11.96
C ALA A 83 -2.37 17.58 -13.22
N ARG A 84 -1.13 17.24 -13.53
CA ARG A 84 -0.44 17.67 -14.77
C ARG A 84 -1.09 17.07 -16.03
N ALA A 85 -1.48 15.79 -15.98
CA ALA A 85 -2.18 15.15 -17.10
C ALA A 85 -3.57 15.76 -17.34
N ASN A 86 -4.29 16.13 -16.28
CA ASN A 86 -5.58 16.83 -16.38
C ASN A 86 -5.45 18.32 -16.74
N PHE A 87 -4.25 18.89 -16.78
CA PHE A 87 -3.99 20.28 -17.20
C PHE A 87 -3.61 20.39 -18.70
N GLY A 88 -3.68 19.30 -19.46
CA GLY A 88 -3.49 19.29 -20.91
C GLY A 88 -4.82 19.26 -21.67
N CYS A 89 -5.14 20.37 -22.35
CA CYS A 89 -6.16 20.54 -23.39
C CYS A 89 -7.62 20.14 -23.09
N ILE A 90 -8.41 21.10 -22.59
CA ILE A 90 -9.75 21.36 -23.16
C ILE A 90 -9.70 22.75 -23.79
N VAL A 91 -9.12 22.83 -24.98
CA VAL A 91 -9.60 23.77 -26.00
C VAL A 91 -10.13 22.87 -27.12
N ILE A 92 -11.28 22.24 -26.88
CA ILE A 92 -12.13 21.74 -27.96
C ILE A 92 -13.29 22.72 -28.03
N PRO A 93 -13.22 23.74 -28.91
CA PRO A 93 -14.42 24.45 -29.33
C PRO A 93 -15.12 23.56 -30.35
N CYS A 94 -16.30 23.05 -29.99
CA CYS A 94 -17.27 22.37 -30.85
C CYS A 94 -16.80 21.12 -31.61
N CYS A 95 -17.47 19.99 -31.35
CA CYS A 95 -18.22 19.20 -32.35
C CYS A 95 -18.61 17.85 -31.75
N LEU A 96 -19.77 17.82 -31.07
CA LEU A 96 -20.66 16.65 -31.01
C LEU A 96 -21.45 16.68 -32.34
N PRO A 97 -21.49 15.62 -33.17
CA PRO A 97 -22.30 14.39 -32.95
C PRO A 97 -21.55 13.11 -33.42
N LEU A 98 -21.88 11.86 -33.08
CA LEU A 98 -23.11 11.07 -32.93
C LEU A 98 -22.89 10.01 -31.84
#